data_AF-A0A7S2NGX1-F1
#
_entry.id   AF-A0A7S2NGX1-F1
#
_cell.length_a   1.000
_cell.length_b   1.000
_cell.length_c   1.000
_cell.angle_alpha   90.00
_cell.angle_beta   90.00
_cell.angle_gamma   90.00
#
_symmetry.space_group_name_H-M   'P 1'
#
loop_
_entity.id
_entity.type
_entity.pdbx_description
1 polymer ?
#
loop_
_entity_poly.entity_id
_entity_poly.type
_entity_poly.pdbx_seq_one_letter_code
_entity_poly.pdbx_strand_id
1 'polypeptide(L)'
;VPTNMAERIYCLFALLIGALVFGYMLSTVGSYVAIMDRQRALTETKMDEIKEYMHWRKIPNELHLRVRRYFEYYFMSKTAFDEMGILKKLSPNLRHEVVRALLGEHFFYQPLLKKLQPLMQVDVINAMYPKL
;
A
#
# COMPACT_ATOMS: atom_id res chain seq x y z
N VAL A 1 36.56 -35.55 10.85
CA VAL A 1 37.36 -34.55 11.59
C VAL A 1 38.57 -34.19 10.74
N PRO A 2 38.86 -32.90 10.50
CA PRO A 2 39.94 -32.49 9.62
C PRO A 2 41.29 -32.87 10.21
N THR A 3 42.06 -33.66 9.46
CA THR A 3 43.34 -34.21 9.91
C THR A 3 44.50 -33.32 9.45
N ASN A 4 44.38 -32.68 8.28
CA ASN A 4 45.40 -31.78 7.73
C ASN A 4 45.21 -30.31 8.15
N MET A 5 46.32 -29.57 8.24
CA MET A 5 46.33 -28.13 8.58
C MET A 5 45.46 -27.30 7.61
N ALA A 6 45.55 -27.58 6.31
CA ALA A 6 44.76 -26.89 5.28
C ALA A 6 43.25 -27.15 5.44
N GLU A 7 42.85 -28.39 5.76
CA GLU A 7 41.45 -28.75 6.02
C GLU A 7 40.91 -28.01 7.24
N ARG A 8 41.72 -27.87 8.31
CA ARG A 8 41.33 -27.14 9.52
C ARG A 8 41.11 -25.66 9.24
N ILE A 9 41.99 -25.03 8.47
CA ILE A 9 41.85 -23.61 8.08
C ILE A 9 40.61 -23.41 7.22
N TYR A 10 40.37 -24.30 6.25
CA TYR A 10 39.16 -24.27 5.44
C TYR A 10 37.89 -24.40 6.30
N CYS A 11 37.85 -25.35 7.24
CA CYS A 11 36.73 -25.50 8.17
C CYS A 11 36.48 -24.25 9.01
N LEU A 12 37.52 -23.57 9.48
CA LEU A 12 37.39 -22.33 10.24
C LEU A 12 36.76 -21.21 9.39
N PHE A 13 37.23 -21.01 8.16
CA PHE A 13 36.65 -20.01 7.26
C PHE A 13 35.21 -20.36 6.87
N ALA A 14 34.94 -21.62 6.55
CA ALA A 14 33.59 -22.09 6.25
C ALA A 14 32.63 -21.89 7.43
N LEU A 15 33.10 -22.13 8.66
CA LEU A 15 32.32 -21.89 9.87
C LEU A 15 32.02 -20.39 10.08
N LEU A 16 33.01 -19.53 9.89
CA LEU A 16 32.83 -18.08 10.00
C LEU A 16 31.84 -17.55 8.96
N ILE A 17 31.99 -17.95 7.69
CA ILE A 17 31.07 -17.56 6.62
C ILE A 17 29.66 -18.08 6.91
N GLY A 18 29.54 -19.33 7.36
CA GLY A 18 28.26 -19.92 7.74
C GLY A 18 27.58 -19.16 8.87
N ALA A 19 28.32 -18.78 9.90
CA ALA A 19 27.80 -17.97 11.01
C ALA A 19 27.34 -16.57 10.56
N LEU A 20 28.11 -15.92 9.67
CA LEU A 20 27.76 -14.61 9.12
C LEU A 20 26.49 -14.64 8.28
N VAL A 21 26.38 -15.62 7.36
CA VAL A 21 25.19 -15.80 6.51
C VAL A 21 23.97 -16.12 7.37
N PHE A 22 24.11 -16.98 8.38
CA PHE A 22 23.03 -17.32 9.29
C PHE A 22 22.54 -16.09 10.08
N GLY A 23 23.46 -15.30 10.64
CA GLY A 23 23.12 -14.06 11.35
C GLY A 23 22.42 -13.04 10.45
N TYR A 24 22.90 -12.88 9.22
CA TYR A 24 22.28 -11.99 8.23
C TYR A 24 20.85 -12.43 7.88
N MET A 25 20.64 -13.73 7.65
CA MET A 25 19.32 -14.26 7.36
C MET A 25 18.35 -13.99 8.52
N LEU A 26 18.77 -14.26 9.76
CA LEU A 26 17.97 -14.01 10.95
C LEU A 26 17.63 -12.52 11.12
N SER A 27 18.59 -11.62 10.85
CA SER A 27 18.36 -10.18 10.85
C SER A 27 17.33 -9.75 9.81
N THR A 28 17.39 -10.35 8.61
CA THR A 28 16.47 -10.05 7.52
C THR A 28 15.05 -10.51 7.88
N VAL A 29 14.90 -11.75 8.37
CA VAL A 29 13.59 -12.28 8.83
C VAL A 29 13.04 -11.46 10.00
N GLY A 30 13.88 -11.14 10.99
CA GLY A 30 13.48 -10.30 12.12
C GLY A 30 12.98 -8.93 11.67
N SER A 31 13.64 -8.32 10.67
CA SER A 31 13.21 -7.05 10.08
C SER A 31 11.86 -7.18 9.36
N TYR A 32 11.63 -8.24 8.59
CA TYR A 32 10.32 -8.47 7.95
C TYR A 32 9.20 -8.66 8.98
N VAL A 33 9.45 -9.40 10.05
CA VAL A 33 8.49 -9.58 11.14
C VAL A 33 8.18 -8.23 11.79
N ALA A 34 9.19 -7.43 12.11
CA ALA A 34 9.00 -6.11 12.70
C ALA A 34 8.24 -5.14 11.78
N ILE A 35 8.47 -5.17 10.46
CA ILE A 35 7.73 -4.35 9.48
C ILE A 35 6.25 -4.75 9.44
N MET A 36 5.97 -6.05 9.39
CA MET A 36 4.60 -6.57 9.36
C MET A 36 3.85 -6.23 10.65
N ASP A 37 4.52 -6.37 11.80
CA ASP A 37 3.96 -6.01 13.09
C ASP A 37 3.68 -4.50 13.18
N ARG A 38 4.62 -3.67 12.71
CA ARG A 38 4.44 -2.21 12.62
C ARG A 38 3.27 -1.82 11.71
N GLN A 39 3.08 -2.49 10.56
CA GLN A 39 1.94 -2.23 9.68
C GLN A 39 0.60 -2.58 10.33
N ARG A 40 0.55 -3.68 11.09
CA ARG A 40 -0.63 -4.06 11.88
C ARG A 40 -0.92 -3.03 12.96
N ALA A 41 0.09 -2.69 13.76
CA ALA A 41 -0.04 -1.69 14.84
C ALA A 41 -0.54 -0.33 14.32
N LEU A 42 -0.01 0.17 13.20
CA LEU A 42 -0.48 1.42 12.59
C LEU A 42 -1.94 1.36 12.12
N THR A 43 -2.39 0.19 11.68
CA THR A 43 -3.79 -0.02 11.25
C THR A 43 -4.72 -0.09 12.45
N GLU A 44 -4.30 -0.77 13.52
CA GLU A 44 -5.03 -0.85 14.79
C GLU A 44 -5.17 0.53 15.43
N THR A 45 -4.10 1.32 15.51
CA THR A 45 -4.16 2.69 16.06
C THR A 45 -5.19 3.55 15.31
N LYS A 46 -5.19 3.51 13.98
CA LYS A 46 -6.19 4.24 13.17
C LYS A 46 -7.60 3.73 13.40
N MET A 47 -7.78 2.42 13.58
CA MET A 47 -9.07 1.84 13.89
C MET A 47 -9.57 2.29 15.26
N ASP A 48 -8.67 2.40 16.24
CA ASP A 48 -9.01 2.86 17.59
C ASP A 48 -9.38 4.34 17.62
N GLU A 49 -8.69 5.20 16.87
CA GLU A 49 -9.10 6.60 16.66
C GLU A 49 -10.53 6.70 16.08
N ILE A 50 -10.85 5.85 15.09
CA ILE A 50 -12.19 5.82 14.49
C ILE A 50 -13.23 5.36 15.52
N LYS A 51 -12.94 4.33 16.33
CA LYS A 51 -13.83 3.88 17.42
C LYS A 51 -14.08 4.98 18.44
N GLU A 52 -13.04 5.69 18.86
CA GLU A 52 -13.14 6.78 19.83
C GLU A 52 -14.02 7.93 19.30
N TYR A 53 -13.83 8.29 18.02
CA TYR A 53 -14.67 9.28 17.35
C TYR A 53 -16.15 8.84 17.31
N MET A 54 -16.43 7.59 16.97
CA MET A 54 -17.80 7.06 16.91
C MET A 54 -18.47 6.98 18.28
N HIS A 55 -17.69 6.67 19.33
CA HIS A 55 -18.16 6.66 20.72
C HIS A 55 -18.52 8.08 21.19
N TRP A 56 -17.67 9.08 20.90
CA TRP A 56 -17.92 10.48 21.28
C TRP A 56 -19.21 11.03 20.67
N ARG A 57 -19.53 10.62 19.43
CA ARG A 57 -20.71 11.08 18.69
C ARG A 57 -21.98 10.24 18.96
N LYS A 58 -21.93 9.26 19.88
CA LYS A 58 -23.05 8.38 20.25
C LYS A 58 -23.76 7.74 19.05
N ILE A 59 -22.98 7.25 18.09
CA ILE A 59 -23.51 6.61 16.89
C ILE A 59 -24.16 5.26 17.28
N PRO A 60 -25.38 4.93 16.78
CA PRO A 60 -26.04 3.66 17.07
C PRO A 60 -25.21 2.46 16.58
N ASN A 61 -25.26 1.36 17.34
CA ASN A 61 -24.44 0.15 17.14
C ASN A 61 -24.51 -0.45 15.72
N GLU A 62 -25.66 -0.30 15.04
CA GLU A 62 -25.87 -0.79 13.68
C GLU A 62 -25.01 -0.05 12.65
N LEU A 63 -24.89 1.28 12.79
CA LEU A 63 -24.04 2.11 11.94
C LEU A 63 -22.56 1.87 12.26
N HIS A 64 -22.25 1.65 13.54
CA HIS A 64 -20.91 1.33 14.06
C HIS A 64 -20.31 0.11 13.34
N LEU A 65 -21.09 -0.96 13.20
CA LEU A 65 -20.66 -2.19 12.54
C LEU A 65 -20.41 -1.98 11.04
N ARG A 66 -21.27 -1.20 10.37
CA ARG A 66 -21.12 -0.86 8.95
C ARG A 66 -19.86 -0.02 8.70
N VAL A 67 -19.63 0.99 9.54
CA VAL A 67 -18.44 1.86 9.44
C VAL A 67 -17.17 1.07 9.69
N ARG A 68 -17.13 0.24 10.75
CA ARG A 68 -15.99 -0.63 11.03
C ARG A 68 -15.69 -1.56 9.86
N ARG A 69 -16.70 -2.25 9.31
CA ARG A 69 -16.53 -3.17 8.18
C ARG A 69 -16.03 -2.46 6.92
N TYR A 70 -16.52 -1.24 6.67
CA TYR A 70 -16.02 -0.40 5.58
C TYR A 70 -14.55 -0.04 5.78
N PHE A 71 -14.15 0.41 6.98
CA PHE A 71 -12.76 0.78 7.23
C PHE A 71 -11.81 -0.44 7.29
N GLU A 72 -12.25 -1.59 7.80
CA GLU A 72 -11.50 -2.85 7.72
C GLU A 72 -11.23 -3.24 6.26
N TYR A 73 -12.27 -3.20 5.40
CA TYR A 73 -12.10 -3.42 3.96
C TYR A 73 -11.19 -2.37 3.32
N TYR A 74 -11.36 -1.10 3.67
CA TYR A 74 -10.53 0.00 3.17
C TYR A 74 -9.06 -0.16 3.57
N PHE A 75 -8.74 -0.53 4.80
CA PHE A 75 -7.35 -0.73 5.22
C PHE A 75 -6.75 -1.99 4.60
N MET A 76 -7.53 -3.07 4.44
CA MET A 76 -7.10 -4.26 3.71
C MET A 76 -6.82 -3.94 2.22
N SER A 77 -7.68 -3.17 1.56
CA SER A 77 -7.51 -2.79 0.16
C SER A 77 -6.40 -1.77 -0.06
N LYS A 78 -6.25 -0.77 0.82
CA LYS A 78 -5.18 0.24 0.74
C LYS A 78 -3.78 -0.35 0.94
N THR A 79 -3.67 -1.42 1.72
CA THR A 79 -2.40 -2.13 1.92
C THR A 79 -2.00 -2.93 0.67
N ALA A 80 -2.98 -3.30 -0.17
CA ALA A 80 -2.76 -4.03 -1.42
C ALA A 80 -2.62 -3.12 -2.66
N PHE A 81 -3.30 -1.96 -2.70
CA PHE A 81 -3.32 -1.07 -3.86
C PHE A 81 -3.24 0.42 -3.44
N ASP A 82 -2.03 0.98 -3.46
CA ASP A 82 -1.81 2.43 -3.40
C ASP A 82 -1.96 3.04 -4.81
N GLU A 83 -3.18 3.16 -5.30
CA GLU A 83 -3.48 3.70 -6.64
C GLU A 83 -2.86 5.09 -6.85
N MET A 84 -2.90 5.96 -5.85
CA MET A 84 -2.30 7.29 -5.90
C MET A 84 -0.76 7.23 -5.96
N GLY A 85 -0.13 6.31 -5.24
CA GLY A 85 1.32 6.07 -5.29
C GLY A 85 1.77 5.49 -6.64
N ILE A 86 0.98 4.60 -7.23
CA ILE A 86 1.22 4.04 -8.56
C ILE A 86 1.08 5.15 -9.61
N LEU A 87 -0.03 5.90 -9.59
CA LEU A 87 -0.29 7.00 -10.53
C LEU A 87 0.78 8.10 -10.45
N LYS A 88 1.33 8.38 -9.26
CA LYS A 88 2.44 9.34 -9.09
C LYS A 88 3.77 8.86 -9.66
N LYS A 89 4.03 7.55 -9.66
CA LYS A 89 5.23 6.95 -10.27
C LYS A 89 5.16 6.89 -11.79
N LEU A 90 3.96 7.01 -12.37
CA LEU A 90 3.80 7.10 -13.82
C LEU A 90 4.23 8.48 -14.31
N SER A 91 4.97 8.48 -15.43
CA SER A 91 5.28 9.70 -16.18
C SER A 91 3.98 10.42 -16.55
N PRO A 92 3.99 11.75 -16.68
CA PRO A 92 2.77 12.52 -16.94
C PRO A 92 2.01 11.98 -18.17
N ASN A 93 2.69 11.55 -19.22
CA ASN A 93 2.04 10.99 -20.42
C ASN A 93 1.30 9.67 -20.14
N LEU A 94 1.93 8.72 -19.43
CA LEU A 94 1.25 7.46 -19.07
C LEU A 94 0.13 7.68 -18.05
N ARG A 95 0.26 8.67 -17.16
CA ARG A 95 -0.82 9.02 -16.22
C ARG A 95 -2.06 9.49 -16.98
N HIS A 96 -1.90 10.33 -18.00
CA HIS A 96 -3.03 10.77 -18.83
C HIS A 96 -3.69 9.61 -19.59
N GLU A 97 -2.88 8.66 -20.08
CA GLU A 97 -3.39 7.49 -20.80
C GLU A 97 -4.14 6.53 -19.87
N VAL A 98 -3.59 6.26 -18.68
CA VAL A 98 -4.25 5.43 -17.65
C VAL A 98 -5.51 6.10 -17.11
N VAL A 99 -5.49 7.40 -16.83
CA VAL A 99 -6.69 8.15 -16.41
C VAL A 99 -7.76 8.12 -17.52
N ARG A 100 -7.36 8.24 -18.79
CA ARG A 100 -8.29 8.10 -19.92
C ARG A 100 -8.84 6.68 -20.04
N ALA A 101 -8.04 5.64 -19.81
CA ALA A 101 -8.49 4.26 -19.83
C ALA A 101 -9.45 3.95 -18.66
N LEU A 102 -9.12 4.43 -17.45
CA LEU A 102 -9.93 4.25 -16.24
C LEU A 102 -11.26 5.03 -16.30
N LEU A 103 -11.23 6.30 -16.76
CA LEU A 103 -12.48 7.04 -17.01
C LEU A 103 -13.22 6.47 -18.24
N GLY A 104 -12.50 5.97 -19.23
CA GLY A 104 -13.05 5.45 -20.48
C GLY A 104 -13.95 4.23 -20.32
N GLU A 105 -13.73 3.37 -19.33
CA GLU A 105 -14.62 2.21 -19.13
C GLU A 105 -15.92 2.55 -18.40
N HIS A 106 -15.92 3.49 -17.45
CA HIS A 106 -17.10 3.77 -16.63
C HIS A 106 -17.95 4.97 -17.09
N PHE A 107 -17.41 5.92 -17.86
CA PHE A 107 -18.11 7.20 -18.15
C PHE A 107 -18.87 7.25 -19.48
N PHE A 108 -18.71 6.28 -20.38
CA PHE A 108 -19.36 6.33 -21.71
C PHE A 108 -20.88 6.10 -21.72
N TYR A 109 -21.53 6.01 -20.56
CA TYR A 109 -23.00 5.96 -20.49
C TYR A 109 -23.70 7.34 -20.60
N GLN A 110 -22.97 8.47 -20.58
CA GLN A 110 -23.60 9.78 -20.79
C GLN A 110 -23.20 10.44 -22.12
N PRO A 111 -24.15 10.58 -23.08
CA PRO A 111 -23.94 11.33 -24.32
C PRO A 111 -23.71 12.85 -24.12
N LEU A 112 -23.76 13.34 -22.88
CA LEU A 112 -23.60 14.76 -22.53
C LEU A 112 -22.16 15.28 -22.73
N LEU A 113 -21.14 14.46 -22.49
CA LEU A 113 -19.73 14.89 -22.58
C LEU A 113 -19.18 15.00 -24.01
N LYS A 114 -19.85 14.36 -24.98
CA LYS A 114 -19.48 14.45 -26.40
C LYS A 114 -19.86 15.81 -27.02
N LYS A 115 -20.70 16.59 -26.33
CA LYS A 115 -21.17 17.93 -26.74
C LYS A 115 -20.45 19.08 -26.05
N LEU A 116 -19.61 18.81 -25.04
CA LEU A 116 -18.93 19.86 -24.28
C LEU A 116 -17.60 20.21 -24.95
N GLN A 117 -17.39 21.51 -25.19
CA GLN A 117 -16.19 22.05 -25.84
C GLN A 117 -14.90 21.52 -25.18
N PRO A 118 -13.83 21.30 -25.97
CA PRO A 118 -12.57 20.73 -25.49
C PRO A 118 -11.93 21.51 -24.34
N LEU A 119 -12.26 22.80 -24.17
CA LEU A 119 -11.81 23.64 -23.06
C LEU A 119 -12.41 23.21 -21.70
N MET A 120 -13.70 22.84 -21.65
CA MET A 120 -14.38 22.48 -20.40
C MET A 120 -14.02 21.07 -19.91
N GLN A 121 -13.50 20.20 -20.77
CA GLN A 121 -13.06 18.87 -20.38
C GLN A 121 -11.82 18.93 -19.48
N VAL A 122 -10.90 19.85 -19.75
CA VAL A 122 -9.68 20.06 -18.94
C VAL A 122 -10.05 20.61 -17.57
N ASP A 123 -11.00 21.54 -17.51
CA ASP A 123 -11.48 22.13 -16.26
C ASP A 123 -12.25 21.11 -15.40
N VAL A 124 -13.05 20.23 -16.00
CA VAL A 124 -13.74 19.16 -15.27
C VAL A 124 -12.76 18.11 -14.76
N ILE A 125 -11.72 17.76 -15.52
CA ILE A 125 -10.67 16.83 -15.08
C ILE A 125 -9.87 17.44 -13.91
N ASN A 126 -9.52 18.73 -14.00
CA ASN A 126 -8.85 19.46 -12.92
C ASN A 126 -9.76 19.67 -11.70
N ALA A 127 -11.07 19.85 -11.88
CA ALA A 127 -12.02 19.99 -10.78
C ALA A 127 -12.34 18.65 -10.10
N MET A 128 -12.34 17.53 -10.84
CA MET A 128 -12.61 16.18 -10.33
C MET A 128 -11.38 15.59 -9.61
N TYR A 129 -10.18 16.00 -10.01
CA TYR A 129 -8.92 15.70 -9.32
C TYR A 129 -8.14 16.99 -9.01
N PRO A 130 -8.55 17.78 -8.00
CA PRO A 130 -8.05 19.12 -7.72
C PRO A 130 -6.61 19.21 -7.19
N LYS A 131 -5.84 18.12 -7.24
CA LYS A 131 -4.45 18.06 -6.76
C LYS A 131 -3.48 17.36 -7.73
N LEU A 132 -3.75 17.44 -9.05
CA LEU A 132 -2.69 17.27 -10.06
C LEU A 132 -1.81 18.52 -10.12
#